data_AF-A0A2T0BIY7-F1
#
_entry.id   AF-A0A2T0BIY7-F1
#
_cell.length_a   1.000
_cell.length_b   1.000
_cell.length_c   1.000
_cell.angle_alpha   90.00
_cell.angle_beta   90.00
_cell.angle_gamma   90.00
#
_symmetry.space_group_name_H-M   'P 1'
#
loop_
_entity.id
_entity.type
_entity.pdbx_description
1 polymer ?
#
loop_
_entity_poly.entity_id
_entity_poly.type
_entity_poly.pdbx_seq_one_letter_code
_entity_poly.pdbx_strand_id
1 'polypeptide(L)' 'MTSIEIITLIGALILVTIQGTIIFRDAIKNNIPNPWIWGGIGLMNIPSSAIIYLIYRKLYFKKKNKK' A
#
# COMPACT_ATOMS: atom_id res chain seq x y z
N MET A 1 -29.07 -4.87 6.05
CA MET A 1 -28.19 -4.30 5.01
C MET A 1 -28.97 -4.19 3.73
N THR A 2 -28.93 -3.03 3.08
CA THR A 2 -29.54 -2.85 1.75
C THR A 2 -28.65 -3.51 0.68
N SER A 3 -29.22 -3.92 -0.45
CA SER A 3 -28.43 -4.49 -1.56
C SER A 3 -27.32 -3.54 -2.05
N ILE A 4 -27.54 -2.24 -1.90
CA ILE A 4 -26.57 -1.17 -2.23
C ILE A 4 -25.36 -1.23 -1.31
N GLU A 5 -25.57 -1.41 0.01
CA GLU A 5 -24.47 -1.52 0.98
C GLU A 5 -23.56 -2.70 0.66
N ILE A 6 -24.14 -3.84 0.28
CA ILE A 6 -23.40 -5.04 -0.09
C ILE A 6 -22.54 -4.79 -1.33
N ILE A 7 -23.10 -4.14 -2.36
CA ILE A 7 -22.38 -3.79 -3.59
C ILE A 7 -21.22 -2.82 -3.28
N THR A 8 -21.46 -1.81 -2.44
CA THR A 8 -20.40 -0.86 -2.04
C THR A 8 -19.30 -1.54 -1.23
N LEU A 9 -19.64 -2.50 -0.38
CA LEU A 9 -18.67 -3.21 0.47
C LEU A 9 -17.79 -4.16 -0.38
N ILE A 10 -18.38 -4.85 -1.35
CA ILE A 10 -17.64 -5.67 -2.32
C ILE A 10 -16.72 -4.80 -3.19
N GLY A 11 -17.23 -3.67 -3.69
CA GLY A 11 -16.43 -2.72 -4.47
C GLY A 11 -15.24 -2.16 -3.68
N ALA A 12 -15.48 -1.77 -2.43
CA ALA A 12 -14.43 -1.28 -1.53
C ALA A 12 -13.37 -2.37 -1.25
N LEU A 13 -13.78 -3.62 -1.01
CA LEU A 13 -12.87 -4.73 -0.78
C LEU A 13 -11.93 -4.99 -1.97
N ILE A 14 -12.47 -4.93 -3.19
CA ILE A 14 -11.68 -5.09 -4.43
C ILE A 14 -10.66 -3.95 -4.56
N LEU A 15 -11.09 -2.70 -4.35
CA LEU A 15 -10.20 -1.53 -4.44
C LEU A 15 -9.06 -1.59 -3.42
N VAL A 16 -9.36 -2.00 -2.18
CA VAL A 16 -8.36 -2.16 -1.11
C VAL A 16 -7.36 -3.27 -1.44
N THR A 17 -7.84 -4.38 -2.00
CA THR A 17 -6.99 -5.50 -2.41
C THR A 17 -6.04 -5.11 -3.55
N ILE A 18 -6.55 -4.34 -4.53
CA ILE A 18 -5.75 -3.80 -5.62
C ILE A 18 -4.71 -2.81 -5.06
N GLN A 19 -5.10 -1.91 -4.17
CA GLN A 19 -4.21 -0.94 -3.52
C GLN A 19 -3.06 -1.63 -2.78
N GLY A 20 -3.37 -2.61 -1.93
CA GLY A 20 -2.36 -3.38 -1.20
C GLY A 20 -1.40 -4.13 -2.12
N THR A 21 -1.92 -4.72 -3.21
CA THR A 21 -1.11 -5.45 -4.20
C THR A 21 -0.15 -4.54 -4.96
N ILE A 22 -0.59 -3.33 -5.32
CA ILE A 22 0.26 -2.33 -6.00
C ILE A 22 1.40 -1.90 -5.08
N ILE A 23 1.11 -1.59 -3.81
CA ILE A 23 2.12 -1.19 -2.83
C ILE A 23 3.11 -2.33 -2.58
N PHE A 24 2.63 -3.56 -2.45
CA PHE A 24 3.47 -4.74 -2.30
C PHE A 24 4.43 -4.91 -3.49
N ARG A 25 3.91 -4.81 -4.71
CA ARG A 25 4.70 -4.95 -5.95
C ARG A 25 5.70 -3.82 -6.13
N ASP A 26 5.34 -2.58 -5.78
CA ASP A 26 6.24 -1.43 -5.82
C ASP A 26 7.35 -1.56 -4.76
N ALA A 27 7.04 -2.05 -3.56
CA ALA A 27 8.04 -2.30 -2.52
C ALA A 27 9.08 -3.35 -2.96
N ILE A 28 8.64 -4.44 -3.60
CA ILE A 28 9.53 -5.46 -4.20
C ILE A 28 10.41 -4.82 -5.28
N LYS A 29 9.81 -4.10 -6.24
CA LYS A 29 10.54 -3.50 -7.37
C LYS A 29 11.61 -2.51 -6.90
N ASN A 30 11.34 -1.75 -5.84
CA ASN A 30 12.26 -0.76 -5.30
C ASN A 30 13.24 -1.33 -4.25
N ASN A 31 13.26 -2.66 -4.01
CA ASN A 31 14.09 -3.30 -2.98
C ASN A 31 13.90 -2.66 -1.59
N ILE A 32 12.67 -2.31 -1.25
CA ILE A 32 12.33 -1.75 0.06
C ILE A 32 12.22 -2.91 1.04
N PRO A 33 12.83 -2.82 2.23
CA PRO A 33 12.73 -3.86 3.24
C PRO A 33 11.28 -4.11 3.63
N ASN A 34 10.97 -5.39 3.85
CA ASN A 34 9.68 -5.89 4.34
C ASN A 34 8.47 -5.52 3.43
N PRO A 35 8.47 -5.92 2.15
CA PRO A 35 7.37 -5.61 1.21
C PRO A 35 6.00 -6.11 1.70
N TRP A 36 5.97 -7.24 2.42
CA TRP A 36 4.77 -7.80 3.04
C TRP A 36 4.10 -6.85 4.04
N ILE A 37 4.88 -6.10 4.82
CA ILE A 37 4.35 -5.10 5.77
C ILE A 37 3.70 -3.96 4.98
N TRP A 38 4.36 -3.48 3.92
CA TRP A 38 3.81 -2.41 3.08
C TRP A 38 2.51 -2.81 2.37
N GLY A 39 2.41 -4.05 1.89
CA GLY A 39 1.18 -4.61 1.34
C GLY A 39 0.04 -4.69 2.37
N GLY A 40 0.34 -5.15 3.59
CA GLY A 40 -0.61 -5.22 4.71
C GLY A 40 -1.12 -3.86 5.17
N ILE A 41 -0.24 -2.85 5.25
CA ILE A 41 -0.64 -1.48 5.60
C ILE A 41 -1.51 -0.87 4.47
N GLY A 42 -1.23 -1.21 3.21
CA GLY A 42 -2.06 -0.83 2.06
C GLY A 42 -3.48 -1.42 2.10
N LEU A 43 -3.66 -2.59 2.70
CA LEU A 43 -4.98 -3.21 2.90
C LEU A 43 -5.81 -2.53 4.00
N MET A 44 -5.19 -1.71 4.85
CA MET A 44 -5.88 -1.10 6.00
C MET A 44 -6.71 0.14 5.62
N ASN A 45 -6.75 0.51 4.32
CA ASN A 45 -7.56 1.61 3.78
C ASN A 45 -7.31 2.96 4.49
N ILE A 46 -6.13 3.12 5.09
CA ILE A 46 -5.70 4.35 5.75
C ILE A 46 -4.91 5.15 4.70
N PRO A 47 -5.36 6.31 4.22
CA PRO A 47 -4.60 7.12 3.25
C PRO A 47 -3.19 7.49 3.76
N SER A 48 -2.97 7.49 5.08
CA SER A 48 -1.66 7.65 5.71
C SER A 48 -0.68 6.53 5.39
N SER A 49 -1.13 5.32 5.04
CA SER A 49 -0.25 4.19 4.69
C SER A 49 0.60 4.48 3.44
N ALA A 50 -0.04 5.06 2.42
CA ALA A 50 0.61 5.50 1.19
C ALA A 50 1.58 6.66 1.46
N ILE A 51 1.22 7.60 2.34
CA ILE A 51 2.08 8.73 2.72
C ILE A 51 3.33 8.24 3.45
N ILE A 52 3.17 7.34 4.42
CA ILE A 52 4.29 6.74 5.17
C ILE A 52 5.18 5.95 4.22
N TYR A 53 4.59 5.21 3.26
CA TYR A 53 5.33 4.48 2.23
C TYR A 53 6.15 5.43 1.34
N LEU A 54 5.55 6.50 0.84
CA LEU A 54 6.24 7.47 -0.02
C LEU A 54 7.37 8.21 0.73
N ILE A 55 7.15 8.58 2.00
CA ILE A 55 8.18 9.18 2.85
C ILE A 55 9.32 8.19 3.07
N TYR A 56 9.00 6.94 3.44
CA TYR A 56 10.01 5.91 3.68
C TYR A 56 10.80 5.59 2.41
N ARG A 57 10.13 5.45 1.26
CA ARG A 57 10.76 5.28 -0.05
C ARG A 57 11.74 6.42 -0.34
N LYS A 58 11.32 7.68 -0.15
CA LYS A 58 12.17 8.85 -0.37
C LYS A 58 13.41 8.86 0.54
N LEU A 59 13.25 8.47 1.81
CA LEU A 59 14.36 8.35 2.76
C LEU A 59 15.33 7.22 2.38
N TYR A 60 14.80 6.06 1.96
CA TYR A 60 15.61 4.90 1.56
C TYR A 60 16.45 5.20 0.31
N PHE A 61 15.86 5.78 -0.74
CA PHE A 61 16.59 6.17 -1.94
C PHE A 61 17.66 7.23 -1.65
N LYS A 62 17.39 8.21 -0.75
CA LYS A 62 18.39 9.20 -0.33
C LYS A 62 19.58 8.57 0.40
N LYS A 63 19.34 7.50 1.17
CA LYS A 63 20.40 6.75 1.87
C LYS A 63 21.22 5.89 0.90
N LYS A 64 20.59 5.28 -0.10
CA LYS A 64 21.27 4.49 -1.15
C LYS A 64 22.17 5.36 -2.03
N ASN A 65 21.74 6.56 -2.42
CA ASN A 65 22.55 7.48 -3.23
C ASN A 65 23.68 8.19 -2.48
N LYS A 66 23.76 8.04 -1.15
CA LYS A 66 24.85 8.60 -0.33
C LYS A 66 25.98 7.60 -0.06
N LYS A 67 25.83 6.35 -0.51
CA LYS A 67 26.87 5.32 -0.53
C LYS A 67 27.40 5.18 -1.95
#